data_AF-A0A959DXL9-F1
#
_entry.id   AF-A0A959DXL9-F1
#
_cell.length_a   1.000
_cell.length_b   1.000
_cell.length_c   1.000
_cell.angle_alpha   90.00
_cell.angle_beta   90.00
_cell.angle_gamma   90.00
#
_symmetry.space_group_name_H-M   'P 1'
#
loop_
_entity.id
_entity.type
_entity.pdbx_description
1 polymer ?
#
loop_
_entity_poly.entity_id
_entity_poly.type
_entity_poly.pdbx_seq_one_letter_code
_entity_poly.pdbx_strand_id
1 'polypeptide(L)'
;MQGKGIIKFFLVAIALVCLLQYLFYLPTTRIEKAANAYAAKVAATAPADDKDVVEKEARISFLDSMSSETVFRIPGIKSYTYDELKRQELALGLDLKGGMSTVLQVDLKDFLSSLSNHSKDPTFVEALNKTEKRLVTEQVGFVKAFGQEWAKIANGKTLASIFAKSPSLKESIRPTSSDNQVLNAIQLKADQTVDLTFKRLKDRIDKFGVTQPNVSLDAARDMIVVELPGVDNPERARKFLQASAKLEFFDVYRASDAGVLEGFANADKTLKALKGGDSTTVTAATTKKDTIWDKKTDSLGTVIDSTMRIVDVPVSNTMADAGPLFKIFTPNSATQQGIAYPLAVMGVADKNKKNLVDEYLALPQIKALFPADISFKWSSKPTKDPVTFKYTNKYELYGIKVPRSGKAPLEGDRVVDARETQDQMSNQVAVSLRMDNEDAKKWGEMTTKAAADNNREIAIVLDGEVVSAPRVNNAITSGDSQITGDFSVQEGKDLANILQIGKLPAGTKIVQETLVGPSLGQENINKSLVAILIGFFFIMIFMIAYYSTSGVIAVISLLCNMFFIFGVLASKGTVITLPGIAGILLTMGIAVDVSVIIFEWVKEELKHGYG
;
A
#
# COMPACT_ATOMS: atom_id res chain seq x y z
N MET A 1 10.31 -55.38 22.24
CA MET A 1 10.29 -55.24 20.76
C MET A 1 9.01 -54.57 20.19
N GLN A 2 8.05 -54.09 21.00
CA GLN A 2 6.73 -53.60 20.53
C GLN A 2 6.71 -52.18 19.90
N GLY A 3 7.79 -51.38 19.98
CA GLY A 3 7.86 -50.04 19.36
C GLY A 3 8.32 -50.01 17.90
N LYS A 4 8.85 -51.13 17.35
CA LYS A 4 9.48 -51.15 16.03
C LYS A 4 8.49 -50.89 14.88
N GLY A 5 7.22 -51.30 15.02
CA GLY A 5 6.19 -51.09 13.99
C GLY A 5 5.78 -49.63 13.84
N ILE A 6 5.54 -48.96 14.97
CA ILE A 6 5.16 -47.54 15.01
C ILE A 6 6.30 -46.66 14.49
N ILE A 7 7.54 -46.93 14.91
CA ILE A 7 8.71 -46.16 14.46
C ILE A 7 8.91 -46.33 12.94
N LYS A 8 8.80 -47.56 12.42
CA LYS A 8 8.89 -47.81 10.96
C LYS A 8 7.78 -47.10 10.18
N PHE A 9 6.56 -47.10 10.70
CA PHE A 9 5.43 -46.41 10.08
C PHE A 9 5.69 -44.91 9.98
N PHE A 10 6.05 -44.25 11.09
CA PHE A 10 6.37 -42.81 11.09
C PHE A 10 7.57 -42.48 10.21
N LEU A 11 8.61 -43.31 10.22
CA LEU A 11 9.78 -43.11 9.36
C LEU A 11 9.40 -43.17 7.87
N VAL A 12 8.60 -44.15 7.46
CA VAL A 12 8.13 -44.28 6.08
C VAL A 12 7.20 -43.12 5.71
N ALA A 13 6.30 -42.71 6.61
CA ALA A 13 5.39 -41.59 6.39
C ALA A 13 6.16 -40.27 6.21
N ILE A 14 7.12 -39.98 7.10
CA ILE A 14 7.97 -38.78 7.00
C ILE A 14 8.81 -38.85 5.73
N ALA A 15 9.41 -40.01 5.40
CA ALA A 15 10.22 -40.16 4.20
C ALA A 15 9.40 -39.91 2.92
N LEU A 16 8.15 -40.37 2.86
CA LEU A 16 7.22 -40.08 1.77
C LEU A 16 6.89 -38.59 1.66
N VAL A 17 6.63 -37.91 2.78
CA VAL A 17 6.40 -36.46 2.80
C VAL A 17 7.63 -35.71 2.28
N CYS A 18 8.83 -36.09 2.72
CA CYS A 18 10.09 -35.49 2.26
C CYS A 18 10.32 -35.72 0.75
N LEU A 19 10.01 -36.92 0.25
CA LEU A 19 10.11 -37.27 -1.17
C LEU A 19 9.14 -36.45 -2.03
N LEU A 20 7.89 -36.33 -1.60
CA LEU A 20 6.88 -35.50 -2.28
C LEU A 20 7.33 -34.04 -2.34
N GLN A 21 7.88 -33.53 -1.25
CA GLN A 21 8.37 -32.17 -1.16
C GLN A 21 9.54 -31.89 -2.13
N TYR A 22 10.45 -32.85 -2.29
CA TYR A 22 11.53 -32.75 -3.27
C TYR A 22 11.00 -32.87 -4.70
N LEU A 23 9.97 -33.68 -4.92
CA LEU A 23 9.32 -33.84 -6.23
C LEU A 23 8.68 -32.54 -6.73
N PHE A 24 8.16 -31.71 -5.82
CA PHE A 24 7.57 -30.40 -6.13
C PHE A 24 8.59 -29.36 -6.63
N TYR A 25 9.87 -29.50 -6.28
CA TYR A 25 10.95 -28.59 -6.67
C TYR A 25 11.40 -28.73 -8.14
N LEU A 26 11.21 -29.91 -8.75
CA LEU A 26 11.63 -30.17 -10.12
C LEU A 26 10.82 -29.39 -11.19
N PRO A 27 9.48 -29.36 -11.17
CA PRO A 27 8.70 -28.64 -12.18
C PRO A 27 8.88 -27.11 -12.10
N THR A 28 8.94 -26.55 -10.90
CA THR A 28 9.13 -25.11 -10.64
C THR A 28 10.48 -24.60 -11.16
N THR A 29 11.58 -25.30 -10.89
CA THR A 29 12.91 -24.93 -11.37
C THR A 29 13.03 -24.98 -12.90
N ARG A 30 12.31 -25.89 -13.57
CA ARG A 30 12.23 -25.92 -15.04
C ARG A 30 11.57 -24.66 -15.59
N ILE A 31 10.48 -24.22 -14.97
CA ILE A 31 9.73 -23.01 -15.38
C ILE A 31 10.59 -21.76 -15.12
N GLU A 32 11.25 -21.66 -13.97
CA GLU A 32 12.13 -20.53 -13.67
C GLU A 32 13.30 -20.44 -14.66
N LYS A 33 13.90 -21.57 -15.05
CA LYS A 33 14.94 -21.60 -16.10
C LYS A 33 14.39 -21.17 -17.45
N ALA A 34 13.19 -21.61 -17.81
CA ALA A 34 12.53 -21.18 -19.05
C ALA A 34 12.22 -19.68 -19.03
N ALA A 35 11.75 -19.15 -17.90
CA ALA A 35 11.48 -17.72 -17.71
C ALA A 35 12.74 -16.89 -17.86
N ASN A 36 13.85 -17.31 -17.24
CA ASN A 36 15.14 -16.62 -17.37
C ASN A 36 15.67 -16.67 -18.82
N ALA A 37 15.52 -17.81 -19.51
CA ALA A 37 15.92 -17.94 -20.91
C ALA A 37 15.07 -17.06 -21.84
N TYR A 38 13.76 -16.97 -21.59
CA TYR A 38 12.85 -16.08 -22.31
C TYR A 38 13.23 -14.62 -22.08
N ALA A 39 13.40 -14.22 -20.82
CA ALA A 39 13.77 -12.87 -20.42
C ALA A 39 15.08 -12.42 -21.08
N ALA A 40 16.13 -13.25 -21.02
CA ALA A 40 17.41 -12.97 -21.66
C ALA A 40 17.28 -12.80 -23.18
N LYS A 41 16.40 -13.57 -23.83
CA LYS A 41 16.14 -13.45 -25.27
C LYS A 41 15.43 -12.15 -25.63
N VAL A 42 14.47 -11.70 -24.83
CA VAL A 42 13.76 -10.42 -25.04
C VAL A 42 14.72 -9.24 -24.79
N ALA A 43 15.47 -9.28 -23.68
CA ALA A 43 16.45 -8.27 -23.32
C ALA A 43 17.60 -8.13 -24.34
N ALA A 44 17.96 -9.22 -25.03
CA ALA A 44 18.96 -9.18 -26.10
C ALA A 44 18.60 -8.22 -27.25
N THR A 45 17.31 -7.93 -27.44
CA THR A 45 16.82 -7.00 -28.47
C THR A 45 16.57 -5.58 -27.98
N ALA A 46 16.74 -5.31 -26.69
CA ALA A 46 16.49 -4.00 -26.08
C ALA A 46 17.71 -3.05 -26.17
N PRO A 47 17.50 -1.73 -26.19
CA PRO A 47 18.55 -0.72 -26.03
C PRO A 47 19.36 -0.98 -24.76
N ALA A 48 20.68 -0.71 -24.79
CA ALA A 48 21.60 -1.03 -23.70
C ALA A 48 21.16 -0.46 -22.33
N ASP A 49 20.55 0.72 -22.35
CA ASP A 49 20.13 1.48 -21.17
C ASP A 49 18.91 0.85 -20.47
N ASP A 50 18.09 0.09 -21.21
CA ASP A 50 16.84 -0.50 -20.72
C ASP A 50 16.90 -2.03 -20.56
N LYS A 51 18.03 -2.67 -20.89
CA LYS A 51 18.16 -4.14 -20.88
C LYS A 51 17.74 -4.77 -19.56
N ASP A 52 18.21 -4.23 -18.44
CA ASP A 52 17.91 -4.75 -17.11
C ASP A 52 16.42 -4.63 -16.75
N VAL A 53 15.77 -3.56 -17.22
CA VAL A 53 14.34 -3.33 -16.99
C VAL A 53 13.51 -4.28 -17.84
N VAL A 54 13.83 -4.37 -19.14
CA VAL A 54 13.15 -5.25 -20.09
C VAL A 54 13.32 -6.72 -19.72
N GLU A 55 14.51 -7.13 -19.24
CA GLU A 55 14.76 -8.49 -18.77
C GLU A 55 13.87 -8.83 -17.58
N LYS A 56 13.80 -7.94 -16.59
CA LYS A 56 12.96 -8.13 -15.41
C LYS A 56 11.47 -8.17 -15.77
N GLU A 57 10.99 -7.24 -16.59
CA GLU A 57 9.59 -7.20 -17.02
C GLU A 57 9.21 -8.43 -17.84
N ALA A 58 10.07 -8.88 -18.77
CA ALA A 58 9.83 -10.07 -19.56
C ALA A 58 9.80 -11.34 -18.69
N ARG A 59 10.68 -11.42 -17.68
CA ARG A 59 10.68 -12.52 -16.70
C ARG A 59 9.40 -12.52 -15.88
N ILE A 60 9.00 -11.37 -15.34
CA ILE A 60 7.79 -11.22 -14.54
C ILE A 60 6.56 -11.61 -15.37
N SER A 61 6.46 -11.10 -16.60
CA SER A 61 5.34 -11.38 -17.49
C SER A 61 5.22 -12.87 -17.84
N PHE A 62 6.35 -13.55 -18.05
CA PHE A 62 6.36 -14.99 -18.28
C PHE A 62 5.93 -15.79 -17.04
N LEU A 63 6.42 -15.40 -15.86
CA LEU A 63 6.05 -16.09 -14.62
C LEU A 63 4.58 -15.84 -14.24
N ASP A 64 4.05 -14.64 -14.49
CA ASP A 64 2.64 -14.31 -14.24
C ASP A 64 1.72 -15.09 -15.19
N SER A 65 2.09 -15.26 -16.48
CA SER A 65 1.31 -16.09 -17.40
C SER A 65 1.31 -17.58 -17.00
N MET A 66 2.39 -18.05 -16.38
CA MET A 66 2.50 -19.43 -15.88
C MET A 66 1.92 -19.63 -14.47
N SER A 67 1.61 -18.56 -13.72
CA SER A 67 1.22 -18.61 -12.31
C SER A 67 0.00 -19.49 -12.03
N SER A 68 -1.01 -19.38 -12.88
CA SER A 68 -2.29 -20.09 -12.80
C SER A 68 -2.33 -21.40 -13.60
N GLU A 69 -1.29 -21.67 -14.40
CA GLU A 69 -1.20 -22.87 -15.21
C GLU A 69 -0.90 -24.10 -14.35
N THR A 70 -1.56 -25.21 -14.66
CA THR A 70 -1.31 -26.50 -13.98
C THR A 70 -0.02 -27.12 -14.51
N VAL A 71 1.00 -27.17 -13.67
CA VAL A 71 2.35 -27.61 -14.09
C VAL A 71 2.76 -28.96 -13.50
N PHE A 72 2.03 -29.46 -12.51
CA PHE A 72 2.25 -30.78 -11.92
C PHE A 72 0.94 -31.46 -11.53
N ARG A 73 0.86 -32.78 -11.73
CA ARG A 73 -0.33 -33.57 -11.36
C ARG A 73 0.10 -34.87 -10.68
N ILE A 74 -0.51 -35.16 -9.53
CA ILE A 74 -0.42 -36.47 -8.90
C ILE A 74 -1.71 -37.24 -9.27
N PRO A 75 -1.60 -38.34 -10.04
CA PRO A 75 -2.76 -39.13 -10.44
C PRO A 75 -3.62 -39.53 -9.24
N GLY A 76 -4.92 -39.18 -9.27
CA GLY A 76 -5.89 -39.54 -8.24
C GLY A 76 -5.86 -38.72 -6.95
N ILE A 77 -5.00 -37.70 -6.82
CA ILE A 77 -4.88 -36.90 -5.59
C ILE A 77 -5.20 -35.43 -5.83
N LYS A 78 -4.33 -34.71 -6.56
CA LYS A 78 -4.47 -33.27 -6.79
C LYS A 78 -3.64 -32.81 -8.00
N SER A 79 -4.12 -31.77 -8.67
CA SER A 79 -3.36 -31.00 -9.66
C SER A 79 -2.85 -29.72 -9.02
N TYR A 80 -1.62 -29.33 -9.32
CA TYR A 80 -0.95 -28.18 -8.72
C TYR A 80 -0.57 -27.15 -9.78
N THR A 81 -0.89 -25.89 -9.52
CA THR A 81 -0.41 -24.77 -10.34
C THR A 81 1.03 -24.40 -9.99
N TYR A 82 1.69 -23.59 -10.83
CA TYR A 82 3.02 -23.05 -10.51
C TYR A 82 3.02 -22.32 -9.17
N ASP A 83 2.04 -21.44 -8.93
CA ASP A 83 1.93 -20.69 -7.67
C ASP A 83 1.70 -21.59 -6.46
N GLU A 84 0.86 -22.63 -6.59
CA GLU A 84 0.63 -23.57 -5.49
C GLU A 84 1.89 -24.35 -5.13
N LEU A 85 2.66 -24.82 -6.13
CA LEU A 85 3.94 -25.48 -5.88
C LEU A 85 4.96 -24.52 -5.27
N LYS A 86 5.03 -23.29 -5.79
CA LYS A 86 5.98 -22.28 -5.32
C LYS A 86 5.75 -21.91 -3.85
N ARG A 87 4.48 -21.89 -3.41
CA ARG A 87 4.11 -21.69 -2.00
C ARG A 87 4.48 -22.87 -1.10
N GLN A 88 4.55 -24.07 -1.67
CA GLN A 88 4.95 -25.27 -0.94
C GLN A 88 6.46 -25.44 -0.89
N GLU A 89 7.24 -24.86 -1.81
CA GLU A 89 8.70 -24.93 -1.78
C GLU A 89 9.29 -24.40 -0.47
N LEU A 90 10.52 -24.81 -0.20
CA LEU A 90 11.25 -24.30 0.95
C LEU A 90 11.55 -22.81 0.76
N ALA A 91 11.01 -22.00 1.67
CA ALA A 91 11.15 -20.56 1.62
C ALA A 91 12.59 -20.14 1.91
N LEU A 92 13.09 -19.19 1.14
CA LEU A 92 14.41 -18.58 1.35
C LEU A 92 14.22 -17.20 1.96
N GLY A 93 14.99 -16.91 2.99
CA GLY A 93 14.92 -15.66 3.74
C GLY A 93 15.46 -14.48 2.98
N LEU A 94 15.24 -13.31 3.57
CA LEU A 94 15.68 -12.03 3.02
C LEU A 94 17.17 -12.03 2.67
N ASP A 95 18.00 -12.61 3.54
CA ASP A 95 19.47 -12.67 3.35
C ASP A 95 19.90 -13.54 2.16
N LEU A 96 18.99 -14.39 1.66
CA LEU A 96 19.24 -15.32 0.56
C LEU A 96 18.59 -14.83 -0.74
N LYS A 97 17.32 -14.44 -0.70
CA LYS A 97 16.57 -13.97 -1.88
C LYS A 97 16.75 -12.47 -2.18
N GLY A 98 17.22 -11.70 -1.21
CA GLY A 98 17.00 -10.25 -1.20
C GLY A 98 15.53 -9.90 -0.97
N GLY A 99 15.22 -8.61 -0.86
CA GLY A 99 13.87 -8.10 -0.64
C GLY A 99 13.81 -6.98 0.40
N MET A 100 12.66 -6.81 1.04
CA MET A 100 12.40 -5.74 2.01
C MET A 100 12.00 -6.31 3.37
N SER A 101 12.63 -5.83 4.45
CA SER A 101 12.14 -5.97 5.83
C SER A 101 11.68 -4.62 6.35
N THR A 102 10.54 -4.59 7.00
CA THR A 102 9.89 -3.36 7.44
C THR A 102 9.21 -3.60 8.77
N VAL A 103 9.35 -2.63 9.67
CA VAL A 103 8.57 -2.59 10.91
C VAL A 103 7.56 -1.46 10.81
N LEU A 104 6.29 -1.84 10.92
CA LEU A 104 5.13 -0.97 10.81
C LEU A 104 4.57 -0.71 12.21
N GLN A 105 4.46 0.55 12.60
CA GLN A 105 3.73 0.96 13.79
C GLN A 105 2.26 1.18 13.43
N VAL A 106 1.33 0.56 14.15
CA VAL A 106 -0.10 0.86 14.01
C VAL A 106 -0.38 2.28 14.53
N ASP A 107 -1.06 3.11 13.74
CA ASP A 107 -1.34 4.51 14.07
C ASP A 107 -2.50 4.62 15.08
N LEU A 108 -2.16 4.37 16.34
CA LEU A 108 -3.10 4.49 17.45
C LEU A 108 -3.39 5.95 17.86
N LYS A 109 -2.60 6.91 17.37
CA LYS A 109 -2.86 8.34 17.60
C LYS A 109 -4.12 8.78 16.86
N ASP A 110 -4.20 8.45 15.57
CA ASP A 110 -5.39 8.77 14.79
C ASP A 110 -6.60 7.94 15.25
N PHE A 111 -6.37 6.68 15.65
CA PHE A 111 -7.41 5.85 16.27
C PHE A 111 -8.01 6.52 17.53
N LEU A 112 -7.20 6.97 18.49
CA LEU A 112 -7.69 7.66 19.69
C LEU A 112 -8.38 9.00 19.35
N SER A 113 -7.85 9.73 18.37
CA SER A 113 -8.48 10.95 17.86
C SER A 113 -9.88 10.67 17.31
N SER A 114 -10.02 9.68 16.43
CA SER A 114 -11.30 9.25 15.87
C SER A 114 -12.26 8.74 16.95
N LEU A 115 -11.75 7.93 17.89
CA LEU A 115 -12.52 7.38 19.01
C LEU A 115 -13.06 8.48 19.94
N SER A 116 -12.34 9.60 20.07
CA SER A 116 -12.79 10.79 20.80
C SER A 116 -13.75 11.70 20.02
N ASN A 117 -14.19 11.28 18.82
CA ASN A 117 -14.92 12.11 17.86
C ASN A 117 -14.15 13.37 17.45
N HIS A 118 -12.84 13.20 17.18
CA HIS A 118 -11.89 14.26 16.83
C HIS A 118 -11.91 15.43 17.82
N SER A 119 -11.82 15.11 19.12
CA SER A 119 -11.78 16.11 20.19
C SER A 119 -10.68 17.14 19.95
N LYS A 120 -11.04 18.42 20.09
CA LYS A 120 -10.11 19.55 19.97
C LYS A 120 -9.56 20.03 21.31
N ASP A 121 -9.73 19.25 22.38
CA ASP A 121 -9.19 19.60 23.69
C ASP A 121 -7.65 19.73 23.60
N PRO A 122 -7.06 20.90 23.94
CA PRO A 122 -5.63 21.11 23.80
C PRO A 122 -4.78 20.15 24.62
N THR A 123 -5.24 19.78 25.82
CA THR A 123 -4.53 18.86 26.72
C THR A 123 -4.50 17.45 26.14
N PHE A 124 -5.61 17.00 25.54
CA PHE A 124 -5.69 15.72 24.85
C PHE A 124 -4.75 15.65 23.64
N VAL A 125 -4.78 16.68 22.79
CA VAL A 125 -3.91 16.75 21.60
C VAL A 125 -2.43 16.81 22.01
N GLU A 126 -2.10 17.55 23.07
CA GLU A 126 -0.76 17.59 23.63
C GLU A 126 -0.31 16.23 24.16
N ALA A 127 -1.17 15.51 24.91
CA ALA A 127 -0.88 14.17 25.41
C ALA A 127 -0.57 13.20 24.27
N LEU A 128 -1.39 13.21 23.20
CA LEU A 128 -1.17 12.39 22.01
C LEU A 128 0.18 12.70 21.33
N ASN A 129 0.52 13.97 21.17
CA ASN A 129 1.78 14.39 20.55
C ASN A 129 3.01 14.03 21.41
N LYS A 130 2.92 14.14 22.74
CA LYS A 130 3.99 13.71 23.65
C LYS A 130 4.17 12.19 23.63
N THR A 131 3.07 11.45 23.55
CA THR A 131 3.08 9.98 23.45
C THR A 131 3.82 9.51 22.20
N GLU A 132 3.50 10.08 21.03
CA GLU A 132 4.14 9.71 19.75
C GLU A 132 5.67 9.90 19.80
N LYS A 133 6.16 10.97 20.42
CA LYS A 133 7.61 11.20 20.60
C LYS A 133 8.26 10.17 21.51
N ARG A 134 7.56 9.72 22.55
CA ARG A 134 8.07 8.80 23.57
C ARG A 134 8.20 7.37 23.04
N LEU A 135 7.32 6.96 22.13
CA LEU A 135 7.36 5.62 21.50
C LEU A 135 8.59 5.37 20.63
N VAL A 136 9.25 6.44 20.16
CA VAL A 136 10.50 6.33 19.40
C VAL A 136 11.65 5.85 20.30
N THR A 137 11.63 6.22 21.58
CA THR A 137 12.71 5.95 22.53
C THR A 137 12.41 4.81 23.50
N GLU A 138 11.13 4.53 23.76
CA GLU A 138 10.69 3.56 24.76
C GLU A 138 9.92 2.40 24.14
N GLN A 139 10.21 1.18 24.61
CA GLN A 139 9.52 -0.04 24.18
C GLN A 139 8.22 -0.27 24.98
N VAL A 140 7.22 0.58 24.76
CA VAL A 140 5.93 0.55 25.46
C VAL A 140 4.77 0.69 24.47
N GLY A 141 3.63 0.05 24.71
CA GLY A 141 2.42 0.22 23.89
C GLY A 141 1.81 1.62 23.99
N PHE A 142 1.13 2.05 22.93
CA PHE A 142 0.66 3.43 22.75
C PHE A 142 -0.29 3.88 23.86
N VAL A 143 -1.33 3.08 24.16
CA VAL A 143 -2.39 3.47 25.11
C VAL A 143 -1.84 3.60 26.54
N LYS A 144 -0.91 2.71 26.92
CA LYS A 144 -0.22 2.78 28.21
C LYS A 144 0.64 4.05 28.32
N ALA A 145 1.42 4.36 27.29
CA ALA A 145 2.22 5.58 27.24
C ALA A 145 1.32 6.83 27.28
N PHE A 146 0.20 6.81 26.54
CA PHE A 146 -0.80 7.88 26.55
C PHE A 146 -1.39 8.11 27.94
N GLY A 147 -1.80 7.07 28.65
CA GLY A 147 -2.32 7.19 30.01
C GLY A 147 -1.32 7.84 30.97
N GLN A 148 -0.03 7.51 30.83
CA GLN A 148 1.04 8.12 31.62
C GLN A 148 1.29 9.59 31.28
N GLU A 149 1.27 9.96 29.99
CA GLU A 149 1.42 11.36 29.59
C GLU A 149 0.20 12.20 29.99
N TRP A 150 -1.01 11.66 29.81
CA TRP A 150 -2.25 12.28 30.27
C TRP A 150 -2.19 12.59 31.77
N ALA A 151 -1.83 11.61 32.60
CA ALA A 151 -1.74 11.80 34.05
C ALA A 151 -0.80 12.94 34.49
N LYS A 152 0.23 13.26 33.68
CA LYS A 152 1.16 14.37 33.96
C LYS A 152 0.60 15.75 33.63
N ILE A 153 -0.31 15.85 32.64
CA ILE A 153 -0.76 17.15 32.10
C ILE A 153 -2.27 17.41 32.24
N ALA A 154 -3.05 16.42 32.69
CA ALA A 154 -4.50 16.52 32.77
C ALA A 154 -5.01 17.64 33.68
N ASN A 155 -4.24 18.01 34.73
CA ASN A 155 -4.56 19.10 35.67
C ASN A 155 -6.02 19.08 36.16
N GLY A 156 -6.53 17.90 36.52
CA GLY A 156 -7.90 17.71 37.02
C GLY A 156 -8.97 17.44 35.95
N LYS A 157 -8.63 17.48 34.66
CA LYS A 157 -9.51 17.00 33.58
C LYS A 157 -9.57 15.47 33.59
N THR A 158 -10.73 14.91 33.24
CA THR A 158 -10.94 13.46 33.16
C THR A 158 -11.04 12.98 31.71
N LEU A 159 -10.55 11.78 31.42
CA LEU A 159 -10.68 11.13 30.12
C LEU A 159 -12.15 10.84 29.79
N ALA A 160 -12.99 10.62 30.80
CA ALA A 160 -14.42 10.42 30.61
C ALA A 160 -15.08 11.63 29.92
N SER A 161 -14.63 12.86 30.19
CA SER A 161 -15.15 14.07 29.52
C SER A 161 -14.91 14.08 28.01
N ILE A 162 -13.87 13.38 27.54
CA ILE A 162 -13.47 13.25 26.14
C ILE A 162 -14.18 12.07 25.47
N PHE A 163 -14.16 10.90 26.12
CA PHE A 163 -14.57 9.65 25.49
C PHE A 163 -16.01 9.21 25.78
N ALA A 164 -16.71 9.76 26.78
CA ALA A 164 -18.07 9.33 27.13
C ALA A 164 -19.12 9.60 26.03
N LYS A 165 -18.82 10.51 25.09
CA LYS A 165 -19.69 10.79 23.92
C LYS A 165 -19.38 9.90 22.71
N SER A 166 -18.34 9.05 22.79
CA SER A 166 -17.94 8.16 21.72
C SER A 166 -19.02 7.09 21.48
N PRO A 167 -19.61 6.99 20.27
CA PRO A 167 -20.60 5.96 19.97
C PRO A 167 -20.08 4.53 20.20
N SER A 168 -18.81 4.30 19.90
CA SER A 168 -18.12 3.00 20.03
C SER A 168 -17.78 2.60 21.47
N LEU A 169 -17.86 3.52 22.43
CA LEU A 169 -17.57 3.26 23.85
C LEU A 169 -18.77 3.51 24.76
N LYS A 170 -19.95 3.82 24.19
CA LYS A 170 -21.15 4.22 24.93
C LYS A 170 -21.61 3.18 25.97
N GLU A 171 -21.39 1.90 25.69
CA GLU A 171 -21.75 0.80 26.60
C GLU A 171 -20.70 0.57 27.69
N SER A 172 -19.45 0.99 27.47
CA SER A 172 -18.31 0.70 28.35
C SER A 172 -17.89 1.89 29.22
N ILE A 173 -18.22 3.12 28.81
CA ILE A 173 -17.78 4.35 29.48
C ILE A 173 -18.98 5.22 29.82
N ARG A 174 -19.03 5.67 31.08
CA ARG A 174 -19.99 6.68 31.57
C ARG A 174 -19.26 8.01 31.82
N PRO A 175 -19.94 9.15 31.84
CA PRO A 175 -19.32 10.44 32.19
C PRO A 175 -18.67 10.45 33.59
N THR A 176 -19.07 9.53 34.48
CA THR A 176 -18.54 9.36 35.83
C THR A 176 -17.44 8.29 35.93
N SER A 177 -17.04 7.68 34.82
CA SER A 177 -15.98 6.66 34.81
C SER A 177 -14.63 7.26 35.22
N SER A 178 -13.84 6.49 35.95
CA SER A 178 -12.47 6.90 36.29
C SER A 178 -11.54 6.79 35.08
N ASP A 179 -10.44 7.55 35.07
CA ASP A 179 -9.47 7.51 33.98
C ASP A 179 -8.91 6.09 33.74
N ASN A 180 -8.73 5.29 34.80
CA ASN A 180 -8.31 3.89 34.67
C ASN A 180 -9.35 3.01 33.95
N GLN A 181 -10.64 3.21 34.23
CA GLN A 181 -11.71 2.49 33.53
C GLN A 181 -11.74 2.88 32.04
N VAL A 182 -11.56 4.16 31.74
CA VAL A 182 -11.49 4.65 30.37
C VAL A 182 -10.27 4.09 29.64
N LEU A 183 -9.09 4.10 30.26
CA LEU A 183 -7.86 3.56 29.68
C LEU A 183 -7.97 2.06 29.41
N ASN A 184 -8.58 1.27 30.31
CA ASN A 184 -8.79 -0.16 30.08
C ASN A 184 -9.74 -0.42 28.90
N ALA A 185 -10.82 0.37 28.77
CA ALA A 185 -11.74 0.24 27.65
C ALA A 185 -11.08 0.63 26.32
N ILE A 186 -10.26 1.69 26.32
CA ILE A 186 -9.48 2.11 25.15
C ILE A 186 -8.44 1.05 24.79
N GLN A 187 -7.73 0.48 25.77
CA GLN A 187 -6.74 -0.58 25.53
C GLN A 187 -7.39 -1.80 24.87
N LEU A 188 -8.52 -2.29 25.38
CA LEU A 188 -9.22 -3.41 24.78
C LEU A 188 -9.59 -3.14 23.31
N LYS A 189 -10.06 -1.92 23.01
CA LYS A 189 -10.39 -1.53 21.63
C LYS A 189 -9.15 -1.34 20.76
N ALA A 190 -8.05 -0.83 21.31
CA ALA A 190 -6.78 -0.72 20.62
C ALA A 190 -6.24 -2.11 20.25
N ASP A 191 -6.22 -3.05 21.19
CA ASP A 191 -5.75 -4.43 20.96
C ASP A 191 -6.57 -5.12 19.85
N GLN A 192 -7.90 -4.98 19.89
CA GLN A 192 -8.79 -5.46 18.82
C GLN A 192 -8.48 -4.82 17.46
N THR A 193 -8.21 -3.51 17.45
CA THR A 193 -7.90 -2.76 16.24
C THR A 193 -6.54 -3.19 15.67
N VAL A 194 -5.53 -3.37 16.51
CA VAL A 194 -4.19 -3.85 16.13
C VAL A 194 -4.26 -5.26 15.55
N ASP A 195 -4.98 -6.18 16.19
CA ASP A 195 -5.16 -7.55 15.70
C ASP A 195 -5.89 -7.59 14.34
N LEU A 196 -6.95 -6.79 14.18
CA LEU A 196 -7.66 -6.69 12.90
C LEU A 196 -6.79 -6.05 11.81
N THR A 197 -6.04 -5.00 12.12
CA THR A 197 -5.09 -4.38 11.18
C THR A 197 -4.02 -5.39 10.77
N PHE A 198 -3.47 -6.16 11.70
CA PHE A 198 -2.51 -7.24 11.41
C PHE A 198 -3.10 -8.28 10.47
N LYS A 199 -4.31 -8.79 10.75
CA LYS A 199 -4.98 -9.79 9.90
C LYS A 199 -5.22 -9.27 8.48
N ARG A 200 -5.76 -8.06 8.35
CA ARG A 200 -6.02 -7.43 7.04
C ARG A 200 -4.73 -7.19 6.27
N LEU A 201 -3.69 -6.68 6.94
CA LEU A 201 -2.41 -6.45 6.30
C LEU A 201 -1.76 -7.77 5.85
N LYS A 202 -1.83 -8.82 6.67
CA LYS A 202 -1.37 -10.16 6.29
C LYS A 202 -2.11 -10.66 5.05
N ASP A 203 -3.44 -10.58 5.01
CA ASP A 203 -4.23 -10.99 3.84
C ASP A 203 -3.85 -10.22 2.57
N ARG A 204 -3.49 -8.92 2.71
CA ARG A 204 -3.04 -8.08 1.59
C ARG A 204 -1.67 -8.52 1.08
N ILE A 205 -0.75 -8.74 2.00
CA ILE A 205 0.60 -9.20 1.71
C ILE A 205 0.56 -10.59 1.03
N ASP A 206 -0.33 -11.48 1.46
CA ASP A 206 -0.55 -12.80 0.86
C ASP A 206 -1.02 -12.72 -0.62
N LYS A 207 -1.55 -11.55 -1.05
CA LYS A 207 -1.94 -11.24 -2.44
C LYS A 207 -0.99 -10.29 -3.17
N PHE A 208 0.08 -9.80 -2.53
CA PHE A 208 0.98 -8.79 -3.09
C PHE A 208 1.91 -9.33 -4.21
N GLY A 209 1.86 -10.64 -4.48
CA GLY A 209 2.65 -11.29 -5.53
C GLY A 209 4.10 -11.61 -5.13
N VAL A 210 4.38 -11.63 -3.83
CA VAL A 210 5.70 -12.00 -3.27
C VAL A 210 5.74 -13.48 -2.89
N THR A 211 6.92 -14.08 -3.00
CA THR A 211 7.11 -15.48 -2.60
C THR A 211 7.24 -15.58 -1.09
N GLN A 212 6.22 -16.11 -0.44
CA GLN A 212 6.24 -16.54 0.98
C GLN A 212 6.62 -15.41 1.96
N PRO A 213 5.76 -14.40 2.10
CA PRO A 213 5.99 -13.31 3.05
C PRO A 213 5.94 -13.82 4.50
N ASN A 214 6.76 -13.20 5.36
CA ASN A 214 6.71 -13.44 6.80
C ASN A 214 6.15 -12.18 7.49
N VAL A 215 5.07 -12.35 8.25
CA VAL A 215 4.36 -11.26 8.92
C VAL A 215 4.14 -11.65 10.37
N SER A 216 4.66 -10.86 11.31
CA SER A 216 4.51 -11.11 12.74
C SER A 216 4.03 -9.86 13.49
N LEU A 217 3.30 -10.08 14.58
CA LEU A 217 2.75 -9.02 15.42
C LEU A 217 3.50 -8.98 16.76
N ASP A 218 4.10 -7.83 17.07
CA ASP A 218 4.53 -7.47 18.42
C ASP A 218 3.41 -6.67 19.09
N ALA A 219 2.49 -7.40 19.72
CA ALA A 219 1.32 -6.83 20.38
C ALA A 219 1.69 -5.94 21.59
N ALA A 220 2.88 -6.12 22.19
CA ALA A 220 3.28 -5.31 23.34
C ALA A 220 3.68 -3.88 22.95
N ARG A 221 4.09 -3.68 21.70
CA ARG A 221 4.51 -2.39 21.15
C ARG A 221 3.61 -1.88 20.02
N ASP A 222 2.52 -2.58 19.72
CA ASP A 222 1.60 -2.27 18.61
C ASP A 222 2.33 -2.22 17.23
N MET A 223 3.34 -3.08 17.04
CA MET A 223 4.17 -3.12 15.84
C MET A 223 3.94 -4.39 15.03
N ILE A 224 3.94 -4.28 13.70
CA ILE A 224 3.87 -5.40 12.76
C ILE A 224 5.19 -5.47 12.01
N VAL A 225 5.89 -6.59 12.12
CA VAL A 225 7.10 -6.86 11.35
C VAL A 225 6.71 -7.58 10.07
N VAL A 226 7.16 -7.05 8.94
CA VAL A 226 6.88 -7.55 7.60
C VAL A 226 8.20 -7.82 6.89
N GLU A 227 8.38 -9.04 6.43
CA GLU A 227 9.48 -9.43 5.56
C GLU A 227 8.89 -9.93 4.25
N LEU A 228 9.33 -9.31 3.16
CA LEU A 228 8.90 -9.63 1.80
C LEU A 228 10.13 -10.07 0.99
N PRO A 229 10.50 -11.37 1.04
CA PRO A 229 11.57 -11.91 0.23
C PRO A 229 11.23 -11.82 -1.26
N GLY A 230 12.23 -11.47 -2.09
CA GLY A 230 12.08 -11.40 -3.54
C GLY A 230 11.23 -10.22 -4.04
N VAL A 231 11.06 -9.16 -3.25
CA VAL A 231 10.45 -7.91 -3.72
C VAL A 231 11.38 -7.22 -4.72
N ASP A 232 10.92 -7.09 -5.97
CA ASP A 232 11.66 -6.42 -7.03
C ASP A 232 11.58 -4.88 -6.95
N ASN A 233 10.47 -4.33 -6.44
CA ASN A 233 10.24 -2.89 -6.32
C ASN A 233 9.86 -2.50 -4.86
N PRO A 234 10.84 -2.03 -4.06
CA PRO A 234 10.62 -1.63 -2.67
C PRO A 234 9.67 -0.44 -2.52
N GLU A 235 9.70 0.53 -3.44
CA GLU A 235 8.80 1.70 -3.41
C GLU A 235 7.32 1.28 -3.54
N ARG A 236 7.05 0.35 -4.46
CA ARG A 236 5.72 -0.23 -4.64
C ARG A 236 5.27 -0.97 -3.38
N ALA A 237 6.14 -1.80 -2.80
CA ALA A 237 5.87 -2.50 -1.56
C ALA A 237 5.58 -1.53 -0.40
N ARG A 238 6.36 -0.45 -0.31
CA ARG A 238 6.15 0.61 0.69
C ARG A 238 4.76 1.22 0.57
N LYS A 239 4.38 1.65 -0.63
CA LYS A 239 3.06 2.25 -0.89
C LYS A 239 1.94 1.26 -0.58
N PHE A 240 2.12 -0.01 -0.92
CA PHE A 240 1.14 -1.07 -0.66
C PHE A 240 0.95 -1.34 0.84
N LEU A 241 2.05 -1.41 1.61
CA LEU A 241 2.01 -1.66 3.05
C LEU A 241 1.42 -0.48 3.84
N GLN A 242 1.64 0.75 3.40
CA GLN A 242 1.13 1.95 4.06
C GLN A 242 -0.30 2.33 3.66
N ALA A 243 -0.81 1.81 2.54
CA ALA A 243 -2.15 2.12 2.06
C ALA A 243 -3.20 1.70 3.09
N SER A 244 -4.08 2.62 3.50
CA SER A 244 -5.18 2.27 4.40
C SER A 244 -6.35 1.66 3.63
N ALA A 245 -6.42 1.92 2.33
CA ALA A 245 -7.53 1.56 1.43
C ALA A 245 -8.84 2.24 1.77
N LYS A 246 -8.78 3.47 2.29
CA LYS A 246 -9.95 4.26 2.59
C LYS A 246 -10.50 4.81 1.28
N LEU A 247 -11.42 4.06 0.67
CA LEU A 247 -12.14 4.45 -0.54
C LEU A 247 -13.34 5.32 -0.15
N GLU A 248 -13.44 6.51 -0.74
CA GLU A 248 -14.49 7.49 -0.47
C GLU A 248 -14.99 8.10 -1.78
N PHE A 249 -16.29 8.34 -1.87
CA PHE A 249 -16.91 8.96 -3.05
C PHE A 249 -17.51 10.31 -2.68
N PHE A 250 -17.18 11.34 -3.46
CA PHE A 250 -17.64 12.71 -3.22
C PHE A 250 -18.20 13.35 -4.48
N ASP A 251 -19.28 14.12 -4.32
CA ASP A 251 -19.67 15.11 -5.32
C ASP A 251 -18.52 16.12 -5.51
N VAL A 252 -18.30 16.60 -6.74
CA VAL A 252 -17.25 17.59 -7.01
C VAL A 252 -17.80 18.97 -7.32
N TYR A 253 -17.00 19.97 -6.99
CA TYR A 253 -17.05 21.28 -7.61
C TYR A 253 -16.43 21.21 -9.01
N ARG A 254 -16.96 22.01 -9.93
CA ARG A 254 -16.29 22.36 -11.18
C ARG A 254 -15.62 23.71 -11.02
N ALA A 255 -14.54 23.97 -11.76
CA ALA A 255 -13.90 25.28 -11.77
C ALA A 255 -14.89 26.40 -12.13
N SER A 256 -15.87 26.12 -12.99
CA SER A 256 -16.93 27.04 -13.39
C SER A 256 -18.02 27.29 -12.34
N ASP A 257 -18.03 26.55 -11.23
CA ASP A 257 -19.04 26.75 -10.18
C ASP A 257 -18.81 28.09 -9.45
N ALA A 258 -19.91 28.71 -9.00
CA ALA A 258 -19.87 30.00 -8.33
C ALA A 258 -18.97 29.98 -7.08
N GLY A 259 -18.15 31.03 -6.91
CA GLY A 259 -17.25 31.18 -5.77
C GLY A 259 -15.95 30.36 -5.84
N VAL A 260 -15.76 29.50 -6.85
CA VAL A 260 -14.53 28.69 -6.98
C VAL A 260 -13.40 29.51 -7.63
N LEU A 261 -13.55 29.89 -8.89
CA LEU A 261 -12.54 30.69 -9.62
C LEU A 261 -12.29 32.04 -8.95
N GLU A 262 -13.35 32.72 -8.51
CA GLU A 262 -13.24 33.97 -7.75
C GLU A 262 -12.53 33.77 -6.41
N GLY A 263 -12.77 32.66 -5.73
CA GLY A 263 -12.11 32.28 -4.48
C GLY A 263 -10.59 32.19 -4.65
N PHE A 264 -10.11 31.55 -5.73
CA PHE A 264 -8.68 31.48 -6.03
C PHE A 264 -8.05 32.85 -6.34
N ALA A 265 -8.74 33.69 -7.12
CA ALA A 265 -8.27 35.04 -7.44
C ALA A 265 -8.20 35.93 -6.19
N ASN A 266 -9.19 35.83 -5.30
CA ASN A 266 -9.20 36.57 -4.04
C ASN A 266 -8.17 36.02 -3.05
N ALA A 267 -7.99 34.69 -2.98
CA ALA A 267 -6.98 34.06 -2.14
C ALA A 267 -5.56 34.54 -2.49
N ASP A 268 -5.25 34.61 -3.79
CA ASP A 268 -3.95 35.11 -4.28
C ASP A 268 -3.71 36.57 -3.87
N LYS A 269 -4.73 37.43 -3.98
CA LYS A 269 -4.68 38.83 -3.51
C LYS A 269 -4.51 38.93 -2.00
N THR A 270 -5.28 38.17 -1.22
CA THR A 270 -5.18 38.15 0.25
C THR A 270 -3.79 37.69 0.70
N LEU A 271 -3.22 36.66 0.06
CA LEU A 271 -1.84 36.22 0.35
C LEU A 271 -0.80 37.29 0.04
N LYS A 272 -0.97 38.01 -1.07
CA LYS A 272 -0.09 39.12 -1.46
C LYS A 272 -0.13 40.22 -0.40
N ALA A 273 -1.31 40.56 0.12
CA ALA A 273 -1.47 41.53 1.21
C ALA A 273 -0.80 41.05 2.52
N LEU A 274 -0.97 39.77 2.88
CA LEU A 274 -0.43 39.20 4.11
C LEU A 274 1.11 39.06 4.13
N LYS A 275 1.75 38.85 2.97
CA LYS A 275 3.19 38.53 2.89
C LYS A 275 4.15 39.71 2.69
N GLY A 276 3.69 40.96 2.56
CA GLY A 276 4.63 42.09 2.52
C GLY A 276 4.23 43.38 1.79
N GLY A 277 3.00 43.88 2.00
CA GLY A 277 2.75 45.33 2.07
C GLY A 277 2.70 46.13 0.76
N ASP A 278 1.49 46.37 0.26
CA ASP A 278 0.85 47.69 0.35
C ASP A 278 -0.66 47.47 0.21
N SER A 279 -1.43 47.92 1.21
CA SER A 279 -2.89 47.85 1.19
C SER A 279 -3.51 49.06 0.44
N THR A 280 -2.70 49.76 -0.36
CA THR A 280 -3.04 51.06 -0.93
C THR A 280 -2.67 51.19 -2.41
N THR A 281 -2.99 50.18 -3.21
CA THR A 281 -3.45 50.45 -4.60
C THR A 281 -4.42 49.35 -4.98
N VAL A 282 -5.71 49.66 -4.82
CA VAL A 282 -6.71 49.15 -5.76
C VAL A 282 -6.32 49.73 -7.11
N THR A 283 -5.38 49.11 -7.83
CA THR A 283 -5.35 49.30 -9.27
C THR A 283 -6.65 48.67 -9.74
N ALA A 284 -7.63 49.54 -10.00
CA ALA A 284 -8.90 49.18 -10.59
C ALA A 284 -8.65 48.16 -11.71
N ALA A 285 -9.56 47.18 -11.83
CA ALA A 285 -9.56 46.24 -12.94
C ALA A 285 -9.17 47.01 -14.21
N THR A 286 -8.11 46.57 -14.91
CA THR A 286 -7.76 47.19 -16.18
C THR A 286 -8.88 46.81 -17.13
N THR A 287 -9.86 47.70 -17.23
CA THR A 287 -10.97 47.54 -18.14
C THR A 287 -10.44 47.94 -19.49
N LYS A 288 -10.44 47.01 -20.44
CA LYS A 288 -10.30 47.41 -21.83
C LYS A 288 -11.65 48.00 -22.20
N LYS A 289 -11.64 49.26 -22.64
CA LYS A 289 -12.81 49.91 -23.21
C LYS A 289 -13.15 49.19 -24.49
N ASP A 290 -14.17 48.33 -24.43
CA ASP A 290 -14.70 47.68 -25.62
C ASP A 290 -15.88 48.49 -26.14
N THR A 291 -15.99 48.55 -27.46
CA THR A 291 -16.97 49.41 -28.13
C THR A 291 -18.14 48.54 -28.57
N ILE A 292 -19.23 48.59 -27.83
CA ILE A 292 -20.46 47.87 -28.19
C ILE A 292 -21.39 48.86 -28.89
N TRP A 293 -21.86 48.49 -30.08
CA TRP A 293 -22.83 49.28 -30.83
C TRP A 293 -24.24 48.80 -30.53
N ASP A 294 -25.03 49.59 -29.81
CA ASP A 294 -26.45 49.34 -29.64
C ASP A 294 -27.16 49.82 -30.91
N LYS A 295 -27.56 48.85 -31.75
CA LYS A 295 -28.24 49.10 -33.02
C LYS A 295 -29.74 49.22 -32.79
N LYS A 296 -30.32 50.37 -33.11
CA LYS A 296 -31.78 50.55 -33.17
C LYS A 296 -32.25 50.15 -34.56
N THR A 297 -33.14 49.17 -34.61
CA THR A 297 -33.68 48.60 -35.84
C THR A 297 -35.15 48.98 -35.98
N ASP A 298 -35.61 49.17 -37.21
CA ASP A 298 -37.04 49.31 -37.49
C ASP A 298 -37.76 47.95 -37.42
N SER A 299 -39.06 47.94 -37.63
CA SER A 299 -39.89 46.71 -37.62
C SER A 299 -39.58 45.73 -38.77
N LEU A 300 -38.68 46.09 -39.70
CA LEU A 300 -38.20 45.24 -40.79
C LEU A 300 -36.72 44.82 -40.58
N GLY A 301 -36.14 45.12 -39.42
CA GLY A 301 -34.79 44.70 -39.02
C GLY A 301 -33.66 45.49 -39.68
N THR A 302 -33.95 46.62 -40.31
CA THR A 302 -32.94 47.50 -40.91
C THR A 302 -32.44 48.50 -39.87
N VAL A 303 -31.13 48.62 -39.73
CA VAL A 303 -30.48 49.45 -38.70
C VAL A 303 -30.66 50.91 -39.08
N ILE A 304 -31.52 51.62 -38.34
CA ILE A 304 -31.88 53.02 -38.58
C ILE A 304 -31.06 53.99 -37.71
N ASP A 305 -30.49 53.50 -36.61
CA ASP A 305 -29.60 54.27 -35.74
C ASP A 305 -28.61 53.34 -35.04
N SER A 306 -27.42 53.83 -34.71
CA SER A 306 -26.40 53.06 -34.00
C SER A 306 -25.71 53.95 -32.97
N THR A 307 -25.98 53.66 -31.71
CA THR A 307 -25.39 54.42 -30.60
C THR A 307 -24.18 53.64 -30.07
N MET A 308 -23.02 54.28 -30.10
CA MET A 308 -21.79 53.70 -29.56
C MET A 308 -21.81 53.81 -28.03
N ARG A 309 -21.79 52.69 -27.31
CA ARG A 309 -21.51 52.67 -25.87
C ARG A 309 -20.16 52.03 -25.58
N ILE A 310 -19.39 52.70 -24.74
CA ILE A 310 -18.12 52.18 -24.25
C ILE A 310 -18.43 51.38 -22.98
N VAL A 311 -18.13 50.08 -22.99
CA VAL A 311 -18.32 49.20 -21.83
C VAL A 311 -16.95 48.75 -21.33
N ASP A 312 -16.79 48.82 -20.02
CA ASP A 312 -15.60 48.40 -19.32
C ASP A 312 -15.58 46.86 -19.19
N VAL A 313 -14.72 46.18 -19.97
CA VAL A 313 -14.53 44.73 -19.87
C VAL A 313 -13.25 44.43 -19.09
N PRO A 314 -13.29 43.73 -17.94
CA PRO A 314 -12.09 43.44 -17.17
C PRO A 314 -11.14 42.52 -17.94
N VAL A 315 -9.91 42.98 -18.19
CA VAL A 315 -8.84 42.16 -18.78
C VAL A 315 -7.79 41.89 -17.72
N SER A 316 -7.75 40.68 -17.18
CA SER A 316 -6.62 40.24 -16.34
C SER A 316 -5.45 39.80 -17.21
N ASN A 317 -4.36 40.58 -17.25
CA ASN A 317 -3.08 40.09 -17.74
C ASN A 317 -2.42 39.24 -16.63
N THR A 318 -2.44 37.92 -16.79
CA THR A 318 -2.39 36.93 -15.70
C THR A 318 -1.01 36.55 -15.14
N MET A 319 0.11 37.15 -15.55
CA MET A 319 1.44 36.71 -15.06
C MET A 319 2.32 37.76 -14.39
N ALA A 320 2.20 39.05 -14.70
CA ALA A 320 3.05 40.08 -14.09
C ALA A 320 2.60 40.47 -12.67
N ASP A 321 1.29 40.41 -12.40
CA ASP A 321 0.70 40.80 -11.11
C ASP A 321 0.40 39.63 -10.16
N ALA A 322 0.71 38.40 -10.59
CA ALA A 322 0.44 37.18 -9.85
C ALA A 322 1.03 37.23 -8.42
N GLY A 323 0.15 37.05 -7.45
CA GLY A 323 0.49 36.91 -6.04
C GLY A 323 1.17 35.58 -5.72
N PRO A 324 1.42 35.32 -4.43
CA PRO A 324 2.18 34.14 -4.00
C PRO A 324 1.56 32.79 -4.38
N LEU A 325 0.24 32.70 -4.54
CA LEU A 325 -0.45 31.46 -4.90
C LEU A 325 -0.31 31.18 -6.38
N PHE A 326 -0.57 32.16 -7.25
CA PHE A 326 -0.50 31.98 -8.70
C PHE A 326 0.93 31.81 -9.24
N LYS A 327 1.95 32.11 -8.44
CA LYS A 327 3.35 31.74 -8.74
C LYS A 327 3.66 30.26 -8.61
N ILE A 328 2.85 29.51 -7.86
CA ILE A 328 3.11 28.08 -7.55
C ILE A 328 1.93 27.17 -7.92
N PHE A 329 0.79 27.75 -8.28
CA PHE A 329 -0.44 27.06 -8.64
C PHE A 329 -1.04 27.72 -9.88
N THR A 330 -1.36 26.93 -10.89
CA THR A 330 -2.03 27.40 -12.10
C THR A 330 -3.50 27.00 -12.04
N PRO A 331 -4.44 27.92 -11.78
CA PRO A 331 -5.86 27.60 -11.76
C PRO A 331 -6.34 27.18 -13.16
N ASN A 332 -7.37 26.33 -13.21
CA ASN A 332 -8.00 25.88 -14.44
C ASN A 332 -8.94 26.98 -14.98
N SER A 333 -8.35 28.01 -15.58
CA SER A 333 -9.07 29.11 -16.22
C SER A 333 -9.29 28.86 -17.72
N ALA A 334 -10.36 29.45 -18.26
CA ALA A 334 -10.61 29.41 -19.69
C ALA A 334 -9.51 30.18 -20.43
N THR A 335 -8.78 29.50 -21.31
CA THR A 335 -7.81 30.14 -22.23
C THR A 335 -8.47 30.38 -23.59
N GLN A 336 -7.82 31.15 -24.47
CA GLN A 336 -8.31 31.34 -25.85
C GLN A 336 -8.37 30.04 -26.67
N GLN A 337 -7.69 28.97 -26.21
CA GLN A 337 -7.71 27.64 -26.81
C GLN A 337 -8.67 26.67 -26.10
N GLY A 338 -9.45 27.14 -25.12
CA GLY A 338 -10.37 26.32 -24.32
C GLY A 338 -9.88 26.09 -22.89
N ILE A 339 -10.53 25.14 -22.20
CA ILE A 339 -10.17 24.73 -20.83
C ILE A 339 -9.09 23.64 -20.94
N ALA A 340 -7.93 23.85 -20.30
CA ALA A 340 -6.76 22.97 -20.43
C ALA A 340 -6.92 21.63 -19.67
N TYR A 341 -7.76 21.59 -18.64
CA TYR A 341 -8.00 20.42 -17.81
C TYR A 341 -9.50 20.09 -17.70
N PRO A 342 -9.90 18.86 -17.35
CA PRO A 342 -11.29 18.51 -17.09
C PRO A 342 -11.98 19.49 -16.13
N LEU A 343 -13.28 19.70 -16.26
CA LEU A 343 -14.02 20.71 -15.49
C LEU A 343 -13.95 20.51 -13.97
N ALA A 344 -13.80 19.27 -13.50
CA ALA A 344 -13.64 18.92 -12.09
C ALA A 344 -12.26 19.33 -11.51
N VAL A 345 -11.29 19.64 -12.36
CA VAL A 345 -9.95 20.08 -11.96
C VAL A 345 -9.99 21.59 -11.70
N MET A 346 -9.58 21.98 -10.50
CA MET A 346 -9.47 23.38 -10.04
C MET A 346 -8.22 24.06 -10.59
N GLY A 347 -7.17 23.28 -10.85
CA GLY A 347 -5.88 23.74 -11.35
C GLY A 347 -4.79 22.72 -11.09
N VAL A 348 -3.54 23.12 -11.34
CA VAL A 348 -2.36 22.24 -11.19
C VAL A 348 -1.23 22.93 -10.44
N ALA A 349 -0.40 22.14 -9.77
CA ALA A 349 0.87 22.58 -9.20
C ALA A 349 1.96 21.51 -9.35
N ASP A 350 3.22 21.93 -9.34
CA ASP A 350 4.34 21.00 -9.25
C ASP A 350 4.33 20.22 -7.93
N LYS A 351 4.85 18.97 -7.96
CA LYS A 351 4.89 18.07 -6.79
C LYS A 351 5.46 18.73 -5.52
N ASN A 352 6.52 19.52 -5.67
CA ASN A 352 7.20 20.21 -4.56
C ASN A 352 6.45 21.46 -4.06
N LYS A 353 5.36 21.87 -4.71
CA LYS A 353 4.53 23.01 -4.34
C LYS A 353 3.20 22.63 -3.70
N LYS A 354 2.76 21.35 -3.81
CA LYS A 354 1.49 20.84 -3.22
C LYS A 354 1.28 21.29 -1.78
N ASN A 355 2.23 20.97 -0.89
CA ASN A 355 2.12 21.28 0.54
C ASN A 355 2.01 22.79 0.83
N LEU A 356 2.73 23.61 0.05
CA LEU A 356 2.70 25.06 0.21
C LEU A 356 1.35 25.64 -0.26
N VAL A 357 0.77 25.08 -1.33
CA VAL A 357 -0.58 25.42 -1.77
C VAL A 357 -1.60 25.02 -0.71
N ASP A 358 -1.48 23.83 -0.12
CA ASP A 358 -2.38 23.37 0.95
C ASP A 358 -2.29 24.28 2.19
N GLU A 359 -1.07 24.68 2.59
CA GLU A 359 -0.85 25.62 3.69
C GLU A 359 -1.53 26.97 3.43
N TYR A 360 -1.41 27.48 2.20
CA TYR A 360 -2.10 28.71 1.81
C TYR A 360 -3.62 28.55 1.84
N LEU A 361 -4.16 27.50 1.25
CA LEU A 361 -5.61 27.26 1.22
C LEU A 361 -6.19 26.95 2.62
N ALA A 362 -5.36 26.49 3.55
CA ALA A 362 -5.76 26.21 4.94
C ALA A 362 -5.84 27.46 5.83
N LEU A 363 -5.27 28.60 5.43
CA LEU A 363 -5.34 29.83 6.22
C LEU A 363 -6.80 30.24 6.45
N PRO A 364 -7.24 30.57 7.69
CA PRO A 364 -8.65 30.83 7.99
C PRO A 364 -9.28 31.93 7.11
N GLN A 365 -8.51 32.97 6.79
CA GLN A 365 -8.96 34.08 5.95
C GLN A 365 -9.18 33.66 4.49
N ILE A 366 -8.41 32.69 4.00
CA ILE A 366 -8.48 32.19 2.63
C ILE A 366 -9.55 31.11 2.52
N LYS A 367 -9.62 30.22 3.50
CA LYS A 367 -10.66 29.20 3.59
C LYS A 367 -12.07 29.80 3.56
N ALA A 368 -12.26 30.98 4.15
CA ALA A 368 -13.53 31.70 4.13
C ALA A 368 -13.93 32.26 2.74
N LEU A 369 -13.01 32.30 1.77
CA LEU A 369 -13.27 32.79 0.41
C LEU A 369 -13.88 31.73 -0.52
N PHE A 370 -13.95 30.48 -0.07
CA PHE A 370 -14.50 29.36 -0.83
C PHE A 370 -15.80 28.86 -0.19
N PRO A 371 -16.64 28.09 -0.92
CA PRO A 371 -17.82 27.46 -0.35
C PRO A 371 -17.52 26.68 0.94
N ALA A 372 -18.37 26.79 1.95
CA ALA A 372 -18.07 26.25 3.29
C ALA A 372 -17.89 24.72 3.35
N ASP A 373 -18.41 23.99 2.37
CA ASP A 373 -18.34 22.55 2.22
C ASP A 373 -17.26 22.09 1.22
N ILE A 374 -16.46 22.98 0.63
CA ILE A 374 -15.36 22.58 -0.27
C ILE A 374 -14.16 22.08 0.53
N SER A 375 -13.59 20.97 0.07
CA SER A 375 -12.29 20.49 0.51
C SER A 375 -11.41 20.22 -0.70
N PHE A 376 -10.17 20.68 -0.64
CA PHE A 376 -9.22 20.51 -1.73
C PHE A 376 -8.47 19.19 -1.57
N LYS A 377 -8.39 18.42 -2.65
CA LYS A 377 -7.70 17.12 -2.71
C LYS A 377 -6.86 17.02 -3.97
N TRP A 378 -5.64 16.55 -3.83
CA TRP A 378 -4.74 16.34 -4.95
C TRP A 378 -5.01 14.99 -5.61
N SER A 379 -4.77 14.93 -6.92
CA SER A 379 -4.63 13.68 -7.66
C SER A 379 -3.54 12.78 -7.07
N SER A 380 -3.77 11.47 -7.14
CA SER A 380 -2.82 10.43 -6.73
C SER A 380 -1.64 10.25 -7.70
N LYS A 381 -1.80 10.72 -8.94
CA LYS A 381 -0.81 10.63 -10.01
C LYS A 381 -0.61 12.00 -10.68
N PRO A 382 0.59 12.27 -11.21
CA PRO A 382 0.82 13.48 -11.98
C PRO A 382 0.11 13.43 -13.35
N THR A 383 -0.13 14.59 -13.95
CA THR A 383 -0.69 14.70 -15.29
C THR A 383 0.27 14.13 -16.33
N LYS A 384 -0.26 13.56 -17.40
CA LYS A 384 0.51 13.17 -18.59
C LYS A 384 0.58 14.31 -19.59
N ASP A 385 1.72 14.43 -20.25
CA ASP A 385 1.85 15.31 -21.40
C ASP A 385 1.02 14.73 -22.56
N PRO A 386 0.13 15.54 -23.19
CA PRO A 386 -0.80 15.05 -24.19
C PRO A 386 -0.14 14.61 -25.51
N VAL A 387 1.12 14.98 -25.73
CA VAL A 387 1.88 14.63 -26.95
C VAL A 387 2.77 13.41 -26.69
N THR A 388 3.52 13.43 -25.58
CA THR A 388 4.51 12.38 -25.29
C THR A 388 3.95 11.24 -24.45
N PHE A 389 2.76 11.40 -23.86
CA PHE A 389 2.12 10.46 -22.92
C PHE A 389 2.97 10.13 -21.67
N LYS A 390 4.06 10.88 -21.44
CA LYS A 390 4.92 10.74 -20.28
C LYS A 390 4.33 11.50 -19.10
N TYR A 391 4.53 10.97 -17.90
CA TYR A 391 4.19 11.69 -16.68
C TYR A 391 5.00 12.97 -16.56
N THR A 392 4.31 14.07 -16.26
CA THR A 392 4.91 15.35 -15.91
C THR A 392 5.18 15.43 -14.40
N ASN A 393 5.60 16.59 -13.90
CA ASN A 393 5.73 16.84 -12.46
C ASN A 393 4.50 17.55 -11.85
N LYS A 394 3.44 17.78 -12.65
CA LYS A 394 2.27 18.54 -12.23
C LYS A 394 1.18 17.61 -11.69
N TYR A 395 0.56 18.01 -10.59
CA TYR A 395 -0.57 17.31 -9.97
C TYR A 395 -1.82 18.19 -10.06
N GLU A 396 -2.95 17.56 -10.34
CA GLU A 396 -4.27 18.20 -10.38
C GLU A 396 -4.84 18.38 -8.98
N LEU A 397 -5.43 19.55 -8.74
CA LEU A 397 -6.20 19.86 -7.55
C LEU A 397 -7.69 19.72 -7.86
N TYR A 398 -8.43 19.01 -7.03
CA TYR A 398 -9.87 18.85 -7.10
C TYR A 398 -10.54 19.52 -5.90
N GLY A 399 -11.74 20.08 -6.11
CA GLY A 399 -12.60 20.56 -5.04
C GLY A 399 -13.72 19.56 -4.80
N ILE A 400 -13.68 18.81 -3.70
CA ILE A 400 -14.74 17.87 -3.32
C ILE A 400 -15.72 18.52 -2.34
N LYS A 401 -16.99 18.10 -2.39
CA LYS A 401 -18.05 18.55 -1.48
C LYS A 401 -18.10 17.65 -0.25
N VAL A 402 -17.68 18.18 0.90
CA VAL A 402 -17.69 17.49 2.18
C VAL A 402 -18.94 17.91 2.97
N PRO A 403 -19.88 17.00 3.26
CA PRO A 403 -21.07 17.31 4.04
C PRO A 403 -20.73 17.86 5.43
N ARG A 404 -21.70 18.53 6.08
CA ARG A 404 -21.54 19.03 7.47
C ARG A 404 -21.22 17.94 8.48
N SER A 405 -21.54 16.68 8.19
CA SER A 405 -21.16 15.53 9.02
C SER A 405 -19.65 15.26 9.02
N GLY A 406 -18.89 15.83 8.07
CA GLY A 406 -17.47 15.59 7.86
C GLY A 406 -17.14 14.22 7.24
N LYS A 407 -18.15 13.40 6.96
CA LYS A 407 -18.01 12.05 6.40
C LYS A 407 -18.34 12.03 4.92
N ALA A 408 -17.69 11.13 4.18
CA ALA A 408 -18.04 10.90 2.79
C ALA A 408 -19.51 10.48 2.65
N PRO A 409 -20.21 10.95 1.61
CA PRO A 409 -21.54 10.44 1.26
C PRO A 409 -21.59 8.91 1.12
N LEU A 410 -20.51 8.32 0.60
CA LEU A 410 -20.34 6.89 0.42
C LEU A 410 -18.87 6.50 0.68
N GLU A 411 -18.67 5.42 1.43
CA GLU A 411 -17.36 4.82 1.73
C GLU A 411 -17.29 3.40 1.13
N GLY A 412 -16.10 2.90 0.86
CA GLY A 412 -15.87 1.55 0.30
C GLY A 412 -15.89 0.41 1.34
N ASP A 413 -16.53 0.60 2.48
CA ASP A 413 -16.54 -0.39 3.57
C ASP A 413 -17.31 -1.66 3.22
N ARG A 414 -18.26 -1.54 2.28
CA ARG A 414 -19.15 -2.62 1.86
C ARG A 414 -18.97 -3.02 0.40
N VAL A 415 -17.72 -2.96 -0.04
CA VAL A 415 -17.31 -3.56 -1.30
C VAL A 415 -17.33 -5.08 -1.13
N VAL A 416 -18.16 -5.75 -1.92
CA VAL A 416 -18.32 -7.21 -1.90
C VAL A 416 -17.29 -7.87 -2.82
N ASP A 417 -16.95 -7.19 -3.92
CA ASP A 417 -16.04 -7.72 -4.92
C ASP A 417 -15.33 -6.56 -5.63
N ALA A 418 -14.05 -6.77 -5.94
CA ALA A 418 -13.24 -5.85 -6.72
C ALA A 418 -12.34 -6.66 -7.65
N ARG A 419 -12.34 -6.36 -8.94
CA ARG A 419 -11.54 -7.06 -9.94
C ARG A 419 -10.95 -6.10 -10.94
N GLU A 420 -9.69 -6.34 -11.28
CA GLU A 420 -9.07 -5.74 -12.44
C GLU A 420 -9.79 -6.22 -13.70
N THR A 421 -10.08 -5.29 -14.60
CA THR A 421 -10.75 -5.52 -15.88
C THR A 421 -10.09 -4.66 -16.93
N GLN A 422 -9.78 -5.25 -18.08
CA GLN A 422 -9.29 -4.51 -19.21
C GLN A 422 -10.44 -4.23 -20.18
N ASP A 423 -10.67 -2.96 -20.50
CA ASP A 423 -11.66 -2.58 -21.50
C ASP A 423 -11.16 -3.02 -22.88
N GLN A 424 -11.95 -3.87 -23.54
CA GLN A 424 -11.61 -4.45 -24.86
C GLN A 424 -11.55 -3.42 -25.99
N MET A 425 -12.21 -2.26 -25.84
CA MET A 425 -12.24 -1.21 -26.87
C MET A 425 -11.14 -0.18 -26.67
N SER A 426 -10.91 0.24 -25.42
CA SER A 426 -9.94 1.31 -25.11
C SER A 426 -8.57 0.79 -24.70
N ASN A 427 -8.45 -0.52 -24.46
CA ASN A 427 -7.27 -1.19 -23.88
C ASN A 427 -6.84 -0.59 -22.52
N GLN A 428 -7.73 0.18 -21.87
CA GLN A 428 -7.47 0.79 -20.58
C GLN A 428 -7.75 -0.21 -19.46
N VAL A 429 -6.88 -0.23 -18.47
CA VAL A 429 -7.07 -0.98 -17.24
C VAL A 429 -8.05 -0.23 -16.36
N ALA A 430 -9.09 -0.92 -15.90
CA ALA A 430 -10.07 -0.42 -14.97
C ALA A 430 -10.21 -1.37 -13.78
N VAL A 431 -10.66 -0.86 -12.64
CA VAL A 431 -11.03 -1.70 -11.50
C VAL A 431 -12.54 -1.71 -11.38
N SER A 432 -13.13 -2.85 -11.71
CA SER A 432 -14.54 -3.11 -11.45
C SER A 432 -14.77 -3.28 -9.95
N LEU A 433 -15.85 -2.68 -9.46
CA LEU A 433 -16.25 -2.64 -8.08
C LEU A 433 -17.71 -3.05 -7.97
N ARG A 434 -18.02 -3.97 -7.05
CA ARG A 434 -19.38 -4.34 -6.73
C ARG A 434 -19.68 -4.06 -5.27
N MET A 435 -20.68 -3.24 -5.03
CA MET A 435 -21.15 -2.88 -3.70
C MET A 435 -22.25 -3.83 -3.20
N ASP A 436 -22.51 -3.81 -1.89
CA ASP A 436 -23.70 -4.44 -1.34
C ASP A 436 -24.99 -3.68 -1.72
N ASN A 437 -26.15 -4.24 -1.39
CA ASN A 437 -27.44 -3.65 -1.75
C ASN A 437 -27.69 -2.27 -1.09
N GLU A 438 -27.14 -2.00 0.09
CA GLU A 438 -27.38 -0.75 0.80
C GLU A 438 -26.57 0.40 0.17
N ASP A 439 -25.29 0.15 -0.09
CA ASP A 439 -24.38 1.12 -0.69
C ASP A 439 -24.63 1.29 -2.20
N ALA A 440 -25.10 0.24 -2.89
CA ALA A 440 -25.60 0.35 -4.27
C ALA A 440 -26.76 1.34 -4.41
N LYS A 441 -27.67 1.39 -3.43
CA LYS A 441 -28.77 2.36 -3.43
C LYS A 441 -28.26 3.80 -3.27
N LYS A 442 -27.37 4.05 -2.29
CA LYS A 442 -26.75 5.36 -2.08
C LYS A 442 -25.97 5.80 -3.33
N TRP A 443 -25.24 4.88 -3.93
CA TRP A 443 -24.52 5.12 -5.17
C TRP A 443 -25.46 5.45 -6.34
N GLY A 444 -26.57 4.73 -6.48
CA GLY A 444 -27.62 5.03 -7.46
C GLY A 444 -28.21 6.43 -7.29
N GLU A 445 -28.44 6.87 -6.05
CA GLU A 445 -28.91 8.22 -5.75
C GLU A 445 -27.87 9.30 -6.13
N MET A 446 -26.59 9.09 -5.76
CA MET A 446 -25.50 10.00 -6.12
C MET A 446 -25.33 10.13 -7.64
N THR A 447 -25.29 9.00 -8.35
CA THR A 447 -25.12 8.98 -9.81
C THR A 447 -26.32 9.55 -10.55
N THR A 448 -27.55 9.31 -10.07
CA THR A 448 -28.76 9.94 -10.63
C THR A 448 -28.69 11.46 -10.56
N LYS A 449 -28.28 12.00 -9.40
CA LYS A 449 -28.12 13.44 -9.22
C LYS A 449 -27.01 14.01 -10.11
N ALA A 450 -25.88 13.31 -10.22
CA ALA A 450 -24.76 13.73 -11.06
C ALA A 450 -25.12 13.73 -12.56
N ALA A 451 -25.81 12.70 -13.05
CA ALA A 451 -26.28 12.62 -14.43
C ALA A 451 -27.24 13.78 -14.78
N ALA A 452 -28.16 14.10 -13.87
CA ALA A 452 -29.10 15.22 -14.04
C ALA A 452 -28.41 16.60 -14.02
N ASP A 453 -27.25 16.73 -13.37
CA ASP A 453 -26.48 17.97 -13.27
C ASP A 453 -25.40 18.07 -14.37
N ASN A 454 -25.82 18.06 -15.63
CA ASN A 454 -24.93 18.16 -16.80
C ASN A 454 -23.78 17.12 -16.76
N ASN A 455 -24.13 15.85 -16.53
CA ASN A 455 -23.18 14.73 -16.45
C ASN A 455 -22.01 15.03 -15.53
N ARG A 456 -22.32 15.46 -14.30
CA ARG A 456 -21.32 15.86 -13.30
C ARG A 456 -20.41 14.69 -12.95
N GLU A 457 -19.17 15.05 -12.65
CA GLU A 457 -18.15 14.12 -12.21
C GLU A 457 -18.37 13.73 -10.74
N ILE A 458 -17.99 12.51 -10.37
CA ILE A 458 -17.91 12.08 -8.97
C ILE A 458 -16.45 11.74 -8.67
N ALA A 459 -15.87 12.36 -7.65
CA ALA A 459 -14.51 12.06 -7.25
C ALA A 459 -14.45 10.75 -6.47
N ILE A 460 -13.56 9.88 -6.90
CA ILE A 460 -13.18 8.65 -6.23
C ILE A 460 -11.85 8.91 -5.53
N VAL A 461 -11.91 9.01 -4.21
CA VAL A 461 -10.79 9.35 -3.34
C VAL A 461 -10.31 8.08 -2.64
N LEU A 462 -9.00 7.83 -2.68
CA LEU A 462 -8.35 6.74 -1.97
C LEU A 462 -7.26 7.31 -1.06
N ASP A 463 -7.34 7.01 0.24
CA ASP A 463 -6.37 7.46 1.24
C ASP A 463 -6.15 9.00 1.22
N GLY A 464 -7.20 9.75 0.87
CA GLY A 464 -7.17 11.21 0.81
C GLY A 464 -6.62 11.80 -0.49
N GLU A 465 -6.29 10.99 -1.50
CA GLU A 465 -5.93 11.46 -2.84
C GLU A 465 -6.98 11.06 -3.88
N VAL A 466 -7.23 11.92 -4.86
CA VAL A 466 -8.19 11.64 -5.94
C VAL A 466 -7.54 10.67 -6.93
N VAL A 467 -8.12 9.49 -7.06
CA VAL A 467 -7.66 8.47 -8.01
C VAL A 467 -8.26 8.74 -9.39
N SER A 468 -9.55 9.07 -9.42
CA SER A 468 -10.26 9.43 -10.65
C SER A 468 -11.48 10.29 -10.35
N ALA A 469 -11.94 11.05 -11.33
CA ALA A 469 -13.19 11.81 -11.26
C ALA A 469 -13.98 11.65 -12.57
N PRO A 470 -14.50 10.44 -12.86
CA PRO A 470 -15.21 10.17 -14.11
C PRO A 470 -16.55 10.93 -14.19
N ARG A 471 -16.96 11.27 -15.41
CA ARG A 471 -18.30 11.81 -15.68
C ARG A 471 -19.36 10.73 -15.55
N VAL A 472 -20.46 11.07 -14.90
CA VAL A 472 -21.62 10.19 -14.80
C VAL A 472 -22.57 10.48 -15.96
N ASN A 473 -22.58 9.61 -16.97
CA ASN A 473 -23.45 9.77 -18.14
C ASN A 473 -24.88 9.25 -17.90
N ASN A 474 -24.99 8.16 -17.14
CA ASN A 474 -26.26 7.52 -16.79
C ASN A 474 -26.26 7.14 -15.32
N ALA A 475 -27.44 7.07 -14.70
CA ALA A 475 -27.59 6.59 -13.33
C ALA A 475 -27.14 5.12 -13.22
N ILE A 476 -26.37 4.80 -12.18
CA ILE A 476 -25.84 3.46 -11.91
C ILE A 476 -26.57 2.87 -10.71
N THR A 477 -27.68 2.20 -10.96
CA THR A 477 -28.54 1.64 -9.88
C THR A 477 -28.24 0.19 -9.54
N SER A 478 -27.39 -0.50 -10.31
CA SER A 478 -27.03 -1.91 -10.08
C SER A 478 -25.99 -2.12 -8.98
N GLY A 479 -25.26 -1.06 -8.60
CA GLY A 479 -24.15 -1.14 -7.65
C GLY A 479 -22.82 -1.62 -8.26
N ASP A 480 -22.79 -1.91 -9.55
CA ASP A 480 -21.56 -2.22 -10.29
C ASP A 480 -20.96 -0.94 -10.86
N SER A 481 -19.70 -0.67 -10.52
CA SER A 481 -19.00 0.53 -10.94
C SER A 481 -17.62 0.19 -11.48
N GLN A 482 -17.07 1.08 -12.30
CA GLN A 482 -15.70 0.94 -12.79
C GLN A 482 -14.92 2.18 -12.39
N ILE A 483 -13.80 1.96 -11.70
CA ILE A 483 -12.80 2.98 -11.43
C ILE A 483 -11.87 2.96 -12.64
N THR A 484 -12.08 3.90 -13.55
CA THR A 484 -11.22 4.11 -14.71
C THR A 484 -10.10 5.07 -14.36
N GLY A 485 -8.89 4.77 -14.83
CA GLY A 485 -7.74 5.62 -14.61
C GLY A 485 -6.57 5.14 -15.42
N ASP A 486 -5.47 5.87 -15.33
CA ASP A 486 -4.23 5.52 -16.00
C ASP A 486 -3.45 4.50 -15.18
N PHE A 487 -4.01 3.30 -15.02
CA PHE A 487 -3.40 2.21 -14.27
C PHE A 487 -2.59 1.29 -15.19
N SER A 488 -1.45 0.80 -14.71
CA SER A 488 -0.87 -0.42 -15.26
C SER A 488 -1.67 -1.65 -14.81
N VAL A 489 -1.52 -2.78 -15.51
CA VAL A 489 -2.16 -4.06 -15.13
C VAL A 489 -1.85 -4.42 -13.68
N GLN A 490 -0.58 -4.27 -13.29
CA GLN A 490 -0.14 -4.57 -11.92
C GLN A 490 -0.75 -3.61 -10.89
N GLU A 491 -0.82 -2.32 -11.19
CA GLU A 491 -1.46 -1.34 -10.30
C GLU A 491 -2.96 -1.60 -10.15
N GLY A 492 -3.64 -1.96 -11.24
CA GLY A 492 -5.05 -2.35 -11.22
C GLY A 492 -5.29 -3.59 -10.34
N LYS A 493 -4.44 -4.62 -10.49
CA LYS A 493 -4.44 -5.84 -9.66
C LYS A 493 -4.21 -5.52 -8.18
N ASP A 494 -3.24 -4.66 -7.88
CA ASP A 494 -2.93 -4.25 -6.50
C ASP A 494 -4.09 -3.49 -5.87
N LEU A 495 -4.65 -2.52 -6.59
CA LEU A 495 -5.80 -1.74 -6.14
C LEU A 495 -7.01 -2.65 -5.91
N ALA A 496 -7.33 -3.55 -6.85
CA ALA A 496 -8.41 -4.51 -6.71
C ALA A 496 -8.21 -5.41 -5.47
N ASN A 497 -7.00 -5.94 -5.27
CA ASN A 497 -6.67 -6.78 -4.12
C ASN A 497 -6.84 -6.03 -2.79
N ILE A 498 -6.35 -4.79 -2.73
CA ILE A 498 -6.47 -3.92 -1.55
C ILE A 498 -7.95 -3.64 -1.25
N LEU A 499 -8.75 -3.28 -2.26
CA LEU A 499 -10.18 -2.97 -2.11
C LEU A 499 -11.00 -4.20 -1.71
N GLN A 500 -10.67 -5.39 -2.24
CA GLN A 500 -11.36 -6.63 -1.91
C GLN A 500 -11.14 -7.05 -0.44
N ILE A 501 -9.99 -6.73 0.14
CA ILE A 501 -9.71 -7.01 1.55
C ILE A 501 -10.36 -5.97 2.47
N GLY A 502 -10.63 -4.77 1.96
CA GLY A 502 -11.26 -3.66 2.68
C GLY A 502 -10.25 -2.82 3.47
N LYS A 503 -10.72 -1.70 4.03
CA LYS A 503 -9.87 -0.72 4.73
C LYS A 503 -9.22 -1.26 6.01
N LEU A 504 -8.04 -0.77 6.33
CA LEU A 504 -7.40 -1.03 7.62
C LEU A 504 -8.16 -0.26 8.72
N PRO A 505 -8.52 -0.91 9.84
CA PRO A 505 -9.15 -0.23 10.98
C PRO A 505 -8.32 0.91 11.56
N ALA A 506 -7.00 0.79 11.51
CA ALA A 506 -6.04 1.86 11.79
C ALA A 506 -4.91 1.81 10.75
N GLY A 507 -4.44 2.98 10.32
CA GLY A 507 -3.31 3.09 9.39
C GLY A 507 -2.00 2.56 9.99
N THR A 508 -0.98 2.41 9.15
CA THR A 508 0.34 1.96 9.60
C THR A 508 1.44 2.90 9.09
N LYS A 509 2.41 3.20 9.95
CA LYS A 509 3.58 4.02 9.62
C LYS A 509 4.83 3.15 9.65
N ILE A 510 5.73 3.35 8.70
CA ILE A 510 7.02 2.67 8.71
C ILE A 510 7.93 3.37 9.72
N VAL A 511 8.39 2.63 10.72
CA VAL A 511 9.34 3.13 11.73
C VAL A 511 10.76 2.62 11.49
N GLN A 512 10.90 1.48 10.82
CA GLN A 512 12.18 0.94 10.41
C GLN A 512 12.03 0.21 9.08
N GLU A 513 13.01 0.36 8.21
CA GLU A 513 13.08 -0.34 6.92
C GLU A 513 14.50 -0.79 6.65
N THR A 514 14.67 -1.99 6.11
CA THR A 514 15.94 -2.54 5.66
C THR A 514 15.75 -3.22 4.31
N LEU A 515 16.54 -2.80 3.33
CA LEU A 515 16.52 -3.31 1.96
C LEU A 515 17.76 -4.17 1.73
N VAL A 516 17.56 -5.42 1.31
CA VAL A 516 18.64 -6.33 0.92
C VAL A 516 18.56 -6.56 -0.59
N GLY A 517 19.63 -6.21 -1.31
CA GLY A 517 19.68 -6.41 -2.76
C GLY A 517 19.70 -7.89 -3.16
N PRO A 518 18.98 -8.30 -4.23
CA PRO A 518 18.99 -9.69 -4.71
C PRO A 518 20.39 -10.22 -5.08
N SER A 519 21.28 -9.34 -5.57
CA SER A 519 22.65 -9.71 -5.93
C SER A 519 23.49 -10.11 -4.72
N LEU A 520 23.35 -9.39 -3.60
CA LEU A 520 24.02 -9.72 -2.33
C LEU A 520 23.51 -11.07 -1.78
N GLY A 521 22.20 -11.30 -1.88
CA GLY A 521 21.60 -12.59 -1.49
C GLY A 521 22.12 -13.75 -2.34
N GLN A 522 22.17 -13.59 -3.65
CA GLN A 522 22.65 -14.63 -4.57
C GLN A 522 24.14 -14.95 -4.35
N GLU A 523 24.97 -13.93 -4.11
CA GLU A 523 26.38 -14.12 -3.79
C GLU A 523 26.56 -14.89 -2.47
N ASN A 524 25.77 -14.53 -1.45
CA ASN A 524 25.76 -15.22 -0.16
C ASN A 524 25.33 -16.69 -0.31
N ILE A 525 24.26 -16.96 -1.06
CA ILE A 525 23.83 -18.33 -1.38
C ILE A 525 24.97 -19.12 -2.01
N ASN A 526 25.61 -18.56 -3.05
CA ASN A 526 26.66 -19.28 -3.78
C ASN A 526 27.85 -19.59 -2.87
N LYS A 527 28.31 -18.62 -2.08
CA LYS A 527 29.41 -18.83 -1.11
C LYS A 527 29.04 -19.85 -0.04
N SER A 528 27.84 -19.76 0.53
CA SER A 528 27.38 -20.71 1.54
C SER A 528 27.24 -22.13 0.99
N LEU A 529 26.66 -22.31 -0.21
CA LEU A 529 26.55 -23.61 -0.85
C LEU A 529 27.92 -24.23 -1.14
N VAL A 530 28.86 -23.44 -1.66
CA VAL A 530 30.23 -23.91 -1.91
C VAL A 530 30.91 -24.32 -0.59
N ALA A 531 30.78 -23.53 0.47
CA ALA A 531 31.34 -23.86 1.78
C ALA A 531 30.75 -25.16 2.36
N ILE A 532 29.42 -25.34 2.26
CA ILE A 532 28.74 -26.57 2.70
C ILE A 532 29.25 -27.79 1.91
N LEU A 533 29.34 -27.68 0.58
CA LEU A 533 29.79 -28.79 -0.27
C LEU A 533 31.24 -29.18 0.02
N ILE A 534 32.13 -28.20 0.19
CA ILE A 534 33.53 -28.45 0.51
C ILE A 534 33.65 -29.08 1.91
N GLY A 535 32.97 -28.54 2.93
CA GLY A 535 32.99 -29.10 4.28
C GLY A 535 32.43 -30.51 4.34
N PHE A 536 31.30 -30.76 3.67
CA PHE A 536 30.70 -32.07 3.56
C PHE A 536 31.62 -33.08 2.86
N PHE A 537 32.30 -32.66 1.79
CA PHE A 537 33.27 -33.49 1.09
C PHE A 537 34.43 -33.96 1.99
N PHE A 538 35.02 -33.04 2.77
CA PHE A 538 36.07 -33.40 3.72
C PHE A 538 35.59 -34.33 4.83
N ILE A 539 34.37 -34.10 5.35
CA ILE A 539 33.75 -34.99 6.35
C ILE A 539 33.57 -36.40 5.79
N MET A 540 33.05 -36.54 4.56
CA MET A 540 32.88 -37.86 3.93
C MET A 540 34.22 -38.58 3.76
N ILE A 541 35.25 -37.89 3.26
CA ILE A 541 36.58 -38.46 3.10
C ILE A 541 37.13 -38.92 4.44
N PHE A 542 37.04 -38.08 5.47
CA PHE A 542 37.51 -38.43 6.81
C PHE A 542 36.80 -39.67 7.36
N MET A 543 35.47 -39.73 7.28
CA MET A 543 34.69 -40.87 7.78
C MET A 543 35.03 -42.16 7.05
N ILE A 544 35.13 -42.12 5.72
CA ILE A 544 35.45 -43.30 4.92
C ILE A 544 36.91 -43.75 5.15
N ALA A 545 37.86 -42.81 5.19
CA ALA A 545 39.27 -43.12 5.36
C ALA A 545 39.57 -43.69 6.75
N TYR A 546 38.95 -43.15 7.81
CA TYR A 546 39.23 -43.55 9.19
C TYR A 546 38.41 -44.78 9.62
N TYR A 547 37.14 -44.87 9.23
CA TYR A 547 36.21 -45.92 9.69
C TYR A 547 35.83 -46.95 8.62
N SER A 548 36.37 -46.87 7.40
CA SER A 548 36.12 -47.83 6.31
C SER A 548 34.61 -48.06 6.06
N THR A 549 34.13 -49.30 6.16
CA THR A 549 32.72 -49.69 5.94
C THR A 549 31.76 -49.04 6.94
N SER A 550 32.14 -48.91 8.22
CA SER A 550 31.35 -48.17 9.21
C SER A 550 31.27 -46.68 8.86
N GLY A 551 32.33 -46.14 8.26
CA GLY A 551 32.35 -44.79 7.71
C GLY A 551 31.29 -44.55 6.63
N VAL A 552 31.10 -45.51 5.72
CA VAL A 552 30.06 -45.45 4.68
C VAL A 552 28.67 -45.44 5.31
N ILE A 553 28.44 -46.24 6.36
CA ILE A 553 27.15 -46.28 7.08
C ILE A 553 26.86 -44.93 7.76
N ALA A 554 27.87 -44.28 8.35
CA ALA A 554 27.71 -42.93 8.91
C ALA A 554 27.41 -41.88 7.84
N VAL A 555 28.04 -41.94 6.67
CA VAL A 555 27.73 -41.02 5.56
C VAL A 555 26.29 -41.19 5.09
N ILE A 556 25.80 -42.43 4.97
CA ILE A 556 24.39 -42.71 4.64
C ILE A 556 23.46 -42.15 5.72
N SER A 557 23.79 -42.36 7.00
CA SER A 557 23.03 -41.83 8.14
C SER A 557 22.96 -40.29 8.11
N LEU A 558 24.07 -39.63 7.80
CA LEU A 558 24.16 -38.17 7.65
C LEU A 558 23.29 -37.65 6.50
N LEU A 559 23.30 -38.35 5.35
CA LEU A 559 22.43 -38.02 4.21
C LEU A 559 20.94 -38.20 4.55
N CYS A 560 20.60 -39.29 5.26
CA CYS A 560 19.23 -39.49 5.75
C CYS A 560 18.81 -38.39 6.74
N ASN A 561 19.69 -37.99 7.65
CA ASN A 561 19.43 -36.90 8.59
C ASN A 561 19.17 -35.59 7.83
N MET A 562 20.03 -35.24 6.87
CA MET A 562 19.86 -34.06 6.02
C MET A 562 18.52 -34.07 5.26
N PHE A 563 18.16 -35.21 4.69
CA PHE A 563 16.89 -35.41 4.01
C PHE A 563 15.69 -35.14 4.93
N PHE A 564 15.74 -35.62 6.18
CA PHE A 564 14.68 -35.36 7.16
C PHE A 564 14.64 -33.89 7.63
N ILE A 565 15.79 -33.25 7.86
CA ILE A 565 15.85 -31.83 8.23
C ILE A 565 15.16 -30.97 7.16
N PHE A 566 15.55 -31.11 5.90
CA PHE A 566 14.95 -30.34 4.81
C PHE A 566 13.47 -30.65 4.62
N GLY A 567 13.07 -31.92 4.72
CA GLY A 567 11.66 -32.28 4.59
C GLY A 567 10.78 -31.75 5.71
N VAL A 568 11.26 -31.71 6.95
CA VAL A 568 10.52 -31.10 8.07
C VAL A 568 10.43 -29.58 7.92
N LEU A 569 11.52 -28.91 7.55
CA LEU A 569 11.54 -27.45 7.34
C LEU A 569 10.58 -27.03 6.23
N ALA A 570 10.62 -27.75 5.11
CA ALA A 570 9.75 -27.51 3.97
C ALA A 570 8.27 -27.82 4.31
N SER A 571 8.00 -28.89 5.07
CA SER A 571 6.63 -29.21 5.52
C SER A 571 6.02 -28.16 6.45
N LYS A 572 6.83 -27.41 7.21
CA LYS A 572 6.35 -26.35 8.10
C LYS A 572 6.26 -24.98 7.43
N GLY A 573 6.64 -24.86 6.15
CA GLY A 573 6.73 -23.57 5.46
C GLY A 573 7.72 -22.60 6.13
N THR A 574 8.75 -23.13 6.80
CA THR A 574 9.75 -22.31 7.49
C THR A 574 10.72 -21.70 6.47
N VAL A 575 11.13 -20.46 6.74
CA VAL A 575 12.08 -19.71 5.92
C VAL A 575 13.51 -20.07 6.32
N ILE A 576 14.33 -20.53 5.37
CA ILE A 576 15.77 -20.73 5.56
C ILE A 576 16.48 -19.39 5.41
N THR A 577 17.18 -18.97 6.45
CA THR A 577 18.04 -17.78 6.46
C THR A 577 19.52 -18.18 6.47
N LEU A 578 20.44 -17.22 6.31
CA LEU A 578 21.88 -17.48 6.43
C LEU A 578 22.25 -18.09 7.81
N PRO A 579 21.73 -17.58 8.95
CA PRO A 579 21.86 -18.25 10.24
C PRO A 579 21.24 -19.66 10.29
N GLY A 580 20.12 -19.87 9.60
CA GLY A 580 19.51 -21.20 9.47
C GLY A 580 20.44 -22.21 8.81
N ILE A 581 21.14 -21.80 7.74
CA ILE A 581 22.16 -22.61 7.07
C ILE A 581 23.32 -22.93 8.03
N ALA A 582 23.80 -21.95 8.81
CA ALA A 582 24.83 -22.18 9.81
C ALA A 582 24.37 -23.16 10.91
N GLY A 583 23.11 -23.10 11.33
CA GLY A 583 22.51 -24.05 12.27
C GLY A 583 22.42 -25.48 11.71
N ILE A 584 22.12 -25.63 10.42
CA ILE A 584 22.17 -26.92 9.73
C ILE A 584 23.60 -27.47 9.74
N LEU A 585 24.60 -26.64 9.40
CA LEU A 585 26.02 -27.03 9.45
C LEU A 585 26.46 -27.47 10.86
N LEU A 586 26.06 -26.74 11.89
CA LEU A 586 26.33 -27.11 13.29
C LEU A 586 25.70 -28.48 13.62
N THR A 587 24.44 -28.70 13.23
CA THR A 587 23.73 -29.95 13.46
C THR A 587 24.40 -31.12 12.75
N MET A 588 24.91 -30.91 11.52
CA MET A 588 25.69 -31.91 10.81
C MET A 588 26.98 -32.28 11.55
N GLY A 589 27.73 -31.29 12.05
CA GLY A 589 28.95 -31.54 12.82
C GLY A 589 28.69 -32.39 14.05
N ILE A 590 27.64 -32.07 14.80
CA ILE A 590 27.21 -32.84 15.98
C ILE A 590 26.78 -34.27 15.58
N ALA A 591 26.04 -34.44 14.48
CA ALA A 591 25.60 -35.76 14.04
C ALA A 591 26.77 -36.69 13.65
N VAL A 592 27.82 -36.11 13.03
CA VAL A 592 29.06 -36.84 12.72
C VAL A 592 29.80 -37.21 13.99
N ASP A 593 29.94 -36.27 14.94
CA ASP A 593 30.60 -36.50 16.23
C ASP A 593 29.94 -37.63 17.03
N VAL A 594 28.60 -37.65 17.09
CA VAL A 594 27.84 -38.76 17.70
C VAL A 594 28.14 -40.09 17.01
N SER A 595 28.24 -40.10 15.67
CA SER A 595 28.57 -41.32 14.92
C SER A 595 29.99 -41.81 15.24
N VAL A 596 30.94 -40.88 15.38
CA VAL A 596 32.32 -41.16 15.81
C VAL A 596 32.35 -41.77 17.21
N ILE A 597 31.65 -41.18 18.18
CA ILE A 597 31.58 -41.69 19.55
C ILE A 597 31.03 -43.12 19.58
N ILE A 598 29.94 -43.37 18.84
CA ILE A 598 29.33 -44.71 18.76
C ILE A 598 30.32 -45.71 18.16
N PHE A 599 31.03 -45.34 17.09
CA PHE A 599 31.97 -46.24 16.43
C PHE A 599 33.22 -46.53 17.26
N GLU A 600 33.77 -45.54 17.97
CA GLU A 600 34.89 -45.78 18.88
C GLU A 600 34.46 -46.63 20.07
N TRP A 601 33.25 -46.40 20.63
CA TRP A 601 32.71 -47.26 21.67
C TRP A 601 32.53 -48.70 21.18
N VAL A 602 31.91 -48.91 20.01
CA VAL A 602 31.77 -50.27 19.42
C VAL A 602 33.13 -50.93 19.18
N LYS A 603 34.12 -50.16 18.71
CA LYS A 603 35.48 -50.67 18.47
C LYS A 603 36.19 -51.04 19.77
N GLU A 604 35.94 -50.31 20.85
CA GLU A 604 36.46 -50.61 22.18
C GLU A 604 35.81 -51.86 22.79
N GLU A 605 34.49 -52.01 22.68
CA GLU A 605 33.76 -53.20 23.12
C GLU A 605 34.21 -54.46 22.34
N LEU A 606 34.39 -54.34 21.03
CA LEU A 606 34.92 -55.42 20.19
C LEU A 606 36.34 -55.83 20.59
N LYS A 607 37.19 -54.88 21.02
CA LYS A 607 38.52 -55.20 21.58
C LYS A 607 38.43 -55.93 22.92
N HIS A 608 37.42 -55.66 23.72
CA HIS A 608 37.16 -56.37 24.98
C HIS A 608 36.46 -57.72 24.79
N GLY A 609 36.15 -58.12 23.55
CA GLY A 609 35.60 -59.45 23.22
C GLY A 609 34.07 -59.53 23.31
N TYR A 610 33.38 -58.41 23.49
CA TYR A 610 31.93 -58.34 23.40
C TYR A 610 31.55 -58.09 21.93
N GLY A 611 31.09 -59.14 21.25
CA GLY A 611 30.65 -59.13 19.85
C GLY A 611 29.14 -59.20 19.70
#